data_AF-A0A4W5KGZ6-F1
#
_entry.id   AF-A0A4W5KGZ6-F1
#
_cell.length_a   1.000
_cell.length_b   1.000
_cell.length_c   1.000
_cell.angle_alpha   90.00
_cell.angle_beta   90.00
_cell.angle_gamma   90.00
#
_symmetry.space_group_name_H-M   'P 1'
#
loop_
_entity.id
_entity.type
_entity.pdbx_description
1 polymer ?
#
loop_
_entity_poly.entity_id
_entity_poly.type
_entity_poly.pdbx_seq_one_letter_code
_entity_poly.pdbx_strand_id
1 'polypeptide(L)'
;MSSSKKEDTSRKCTGQERIGTDSKYEQEGKVQFVIDAVYAMAHALHNMQRDLCPDVSGICPDMDLAGGKKLLKYIRSVTFNGKFSNNVMNPYFPQPDEVSLAKTLVKYLGRNV
;
A
#
# COMPACT_ATOMS: atom_id res chain seq x y z
N MET A 1 41.37 34.39 7.23
CA MET A 1 41.69 32.95 7.11
C MET A 1 40.40 32.18 7.32
N SER A 2 39.81 31.67 6.24
CA SER A 2 38.54 30.94 6.27
C SER A 2 38.83 29.49 6.71
N SER A 3 38.49 29.16 7.95
CA SER A 3 38.55 27.78 8.43
C SER A 3 37.40 26.97 7.84
N SER A 4 37.69 26.29 6.73
CA SER A 4 36.84 25.24 6.17
C SER A 4 36.66 24.13 7.22
N LYS A 5 35.49 24.06 7.84
CA LYS A 5 35.09 22.91 8.66
C LYS A 5 35.01 21.69 7.74
N LYS A 6 36.01 20.81 7.81
CA LYS A 6 35.93 19.45 7.25
C LYS A 6 34.74 18.77 7.92
N GLU A 7 33.70 18.49 7.15
CA GLU A 7 32.61 17.67 7.64
C GLU A 7 33.15 16.25 7.79
N ASP A 8 33.23 15.81 9.04
CA ASP A 8 33.71 14.49 9.41
C ASP A 8 32.72 13.45 8.87
N THR A 9 33.12 12.77 7.79
CA THR A 9 32.35 11.70 7.14
C THR A 9 32.24 10.44 7.99
N SER A 10 32.75 10.46 9.24
CA SER A 10 32.75 9.36 10.20
C SER A 10 31.82 9.64 11.41
N ARG A 11 30.69 10.32 11.21
CA ARG A 11 29.66 10.39 12.26
C ARG A 11 29.07 9.00 12.49
N LYS A 12 29.30 8.44 13.67
CA LYS A 12 28.68 7.19 14.13
C LYS A 12 27.25 7.47 14.58
N CYS A 13 26.33 6.57 14.26
CA CYS A 13 24.97 6.62 14.79
C CYS A 13 24.99 6.49 16.32
N THR A 14 24.25 7.34 17.00
CA THR A 14 24.09 7.40 18.45
C THR A 14 22.95 6.52 18.95
N GLY A 15 22.01 6.15 18.07
CA GLY A 15 20.78 5.45 18.41
C GLY A 15 19.71 6.36 19.05
N GLN A 16 19.98 7.66 19.17
CA GLN A 16 19.03 8.66 19.67
C GLN A 16 18.42 9.50 18.53
N GLU A 17 18.82 9.25 17.28
CA GLU A 17 18.27 9.91 16.11
C GLU A 17 16.78 9.62 15.99
N ARG A 18 15.99 10.67 15.73
CA ARG A 18 14.55 10.55 15.49
C ARG A 18 14.19 11.20 14.17
N ILE A 19 13.29 10.54 13.44
CA ILE A 19 12.57 11.17 12.34
C ILE A 19 11.50 12.04 12.99
N GLY A 20 11.77 13.34 13.05
CA GLY A 20 10.91 14.37 13.64
C GLY A 20 10.79 15.58 12.72
N THR A 21 10.10 16.62 13.18
CA THR A 21 9.93 17.90 12.45
C THR A 21 11.25 18.63 12.20
N ASP A 22 12.28 18.32 12.98
CA ASP A 22 13.65 18.82 12.90
C ASP A 22 14.55 17.98 11.97
N SER A 23 14.04 16.86 11.44
CA SER A 23 14.75 16.00 10.50
C SER A 23 14.47 16.39 9.05
N LYS A 24 15.44 16.16 8.15
CA LYS A 24 15.29 16.37 6.69
C LYS A 24 14.48 15.25 6.00
N TYR A 25 13.75 14.45 6.75
CA TYR A 25 13.03 13.31 6.20
C TYR A 25 11.82 13.79 5.40
N GLU A 26 11.82 13.45 4.12
CA GLU A 26 10.66 13.62 3.23
C GLU A 26 10.07 12.25 2.97
N GLN A 27 8.79 12.08 3.25
CA GLN A 27 8.12 10.81 3.01
C GLN A 27 7.98 10.58 1.49
N GLU A 28 8.30 9.36 1.05
CA GLU A 28 8.07 9.00 -0.35
C GLU A 28 6.56 9.06 -0.65
N GLY A 29 6.17 9.93 -1.58
CA GLY A 29 4.77 10.13 -1.96
C GLY A 29 4.06 8.91 -2.55
N LYS A 30 4.78 7.80 -2.79
CA LYS A 30 4.22 6.55 -3.33
C LYS A 30 3.87 5.51 -2.27
N VAL A 31 4.23 5.73 -1.00
CA VAL A 31 3.91 4.80 0.10
C VAL A 31 2.40 4.52 0.18
N GLN A 32 1.56 5.49 -0.20
CA GLN A 32 0.11 5.30 -0.23
C GLN A 32 -0.34 4.21 -1.21
N PHE A 33 0.33 4.06 -2.36
CA PHE A 33 0.00 2.97 -3.30
C PHE A 33 0.24 1.60 -2.69
N VAL A 34 1.27 1.47 -1.86
CA VAL A 34 1.58 0.22 -1.16
C VAL A 34 0.51 -0.07 -0.11
N ILE A 35 0.09 0.95 0.64
CA ILE A 35 -0.99 0.82 1.63
C ILE A 35 -2.27 0.36 0.94
N ASP A 36 -2.69 1.06 -0.11
CA ASP A 36 -3.94 0.76 -0.81
C ASP A 36 -3.88 -0.62 -1.49
N ALA A 37 -2.71 -1.04 -2.00
CA ALA A 37 -2.50 -2.39 -2.54
C ALA A 37 -2.76 -3.50 -1.51
N VAL A 38 -2.23 -3.33 -0.30
CA VAL A 38 -2.41 -4.30 0.79
C VAL A 38 -3.87 -4.32 1.25
N TYR A 39 -4.49 -3.14 1.40
CA TYR A 39 -5.91 -3.05 1.76
C TYR A 39 -6.82 -3.69 0.73
N ALA A 40 -6.54 -3.53 -0.56
CA ALA A 40 -7.32 -4.17 -1.62
C ALA A 40 -7.28 -5.70 -1.51
N MET A 41 -6.10 -6.28 -1.26
CA MET A 41 -5.95 -7.71 -1.05
C MET A 41 -6.70 -8.19 0.20
N ALA A 42 -6.64 -7.43 1.29
CA ALA A 42 -7.38 -7.73 2.52
C ALA A 42 -8.90 -7.75 2.27
N HIS A 43 -9.43 -6.76 1.55
CA HIS A 43 -10.84 -6.72 1.18
C HIS A 43 -11.25 -7.87 0.24
N ALA A 44 -10.39 -8.25 -0.72
CA ALA A 44 -10.64 -9.38 -1.61
C ALA A 44 -10.76 -10.70 -0.82
N LEU A 45 -9.81 -10.94 0.08
CA LEU A 45 -9.81 -12.12 0.94
C LEU A 45 -11.00 -12.13 1.90
N HIS A 46 -11.35 -10.98 2.47
CA HIS A 46 -12.52 -10.86 3.34
C HIS A 46 -13.82 -11.19 2.62
N ASN A 47 -14.03 -10.65 1.41
CA ASN A 47 -15.22 -10.94 0.61
C ASN A 47 -15.29 -12.41 0.23
N MET A 48 -14.14 -12.99 -0.15
CA MET A 48 -14.04 -14.41 -0.47
C MET A 48 -14.33 -15.31 0.74
N GLN A 49 -13.85 -14.93 1.92
CA GLN A 49 -14.12 -15.67 3.16
C GLN A 49 -15.60 -15.62 3.50
N ARG A 50 -16.26 -14.46 3.38
CA ARG A 50 -17.70 -14.34 3.66
C ARG A 50 -18.58 -15.14 2.70
N ASP A 51 -18.16 -15.26 1.44
CA ASP A 51 -18.90 -16.01 0.43
C ASP A 51 -18.72 -17.54 0.59
N LEU A 52 -17.52 -18.00 0.96
CA LEU A 52 -17.20 -19.43 1.01
C LEU A 52 -17.32 -20.03 2.41
N CYS A 53 -17.13 -19.22 3.45
CA CYS A 53 -17.05 -19.65 4.83
C CYS A 53 -18.02 -18.85 5.72
N PRO A 54 -19.34 -18.88 5.46
CA PRO A 54 -20.30 -18.02 6.17
C PRO A 54 -20.38 -18.28 7.68
N ASP A 55 -20.18 -19.53 8.11
CA ASP A 55 -20.35 -19.96 9.51
C ASP A 55 -19.03 -20.26 10.23
N VAL A 56 -17.88 -20.00 9.58
CA VAL A 56 -16.56 -20.35 10.10
C VAL A 56 -15.71 -19.10 10.23
N SER A 57 -15.20 -18.84 11.43
CA SER A 57 -14.15 -17.85 11.62
C SER A 57 -12.83 -18.37 11.05
N GLY A 58 -12.24 -17.63 10.12
CA GLY A 58 -10.97 -18.01 9.49
C GLY A 58 -11.15 -18.66 8.11
N ILE A 59 -10.18 -19.48 7.72
CA ILE A 59 -10.14 -20.11 6.39
C ILE A 59 -10.82 -21.48 6.48
N CYS A 60 -11.82 -21.71 5.64
CA CYS A 60 -12.45 -23.02 5.47
C CYS A 60 -11.81 -23.80 4.30
N PRO A 61 -12.03 -25.13 4.20
CA PRO A 61 -11.44 -25.95 3.13
C PRO A 61 -11.76 -25.44 1.72
N ASP A 62 -12.96 -24.89 1.50
CA ASP A 62 -13.36 -24.34 0.20
C ASP A 62 -12.58 -23.09 -0.18
N MET A 63 -12.15 -22.29 0.80
CA MET A 63 -11.30 -21.13 0.58
C MET A 63 -9.82 -21.51 0.44
N ASP A 64 -9.36 -22.53 1.18
CA ASP A 64 -7.99 -23.06 1.07
C ASP A 64 -7.73 -23.70 -0.31
N LEU A 65 -8.72 -24.43 -0.82
CA LEU A 65 -8.70 -25.03 -2.17
C LEU A 65 -9.01 -24.02 -3.28
N ALA A 66 -9.46 -22.81 -2.94
CA ALA A 66 -9.80 -21.82 -3.94
C ALA A 66 -8.54 -21.17 -4.52
N GLY A 67 -7.99 -21.82 -5.55
CA GLY A 67 -6.80 -21.36 -6.25
C GLY A 67 -6.91 -19.95 -6.84
N GLY A 68 -5.77 -19.44 -7.34
CA GLY A 68 -5.59 -18.04 -7.72
C GLY A 68 -6.60 -17.46 -8.72
N LYS A 69 -7.22 -18.29 -9.59
CA LYS A 69 -8.28 -17.82 -10.52
C LYS A 69 -9.51 -17.30 -9.78
N LYS A 70 -9.90 -17.95 -8.68
CA LYS A 70 -11.08 -17.55 -7.89
C LYS A 70 -10.77 -16.29 -7.10
N LEU A 71 -9.60 -16.23 -6.44
CA LEU A 71 -9.12 -15.04 -5.76
C LEU A 71 -9.00 -13.83 -6.71
N LEU A 72 -8.53 -14.02 -7.94
CA LEU A 72 -8.42 -12.94 -8.93
C LEU A 72 -9.78 -12.30 -9.27
N LYS A 73 -10.87 -13.08 -9.22
CA LYS A 73 -12.23 -12.55 -9.40
C LYS A 73 -12.58 -11.58 -8.27
N TYR A 74 -12.26 -11.94 -7.03
CA TYR A 74 -12.47 -11.08 -5.86
C TYR A 74 -11.60 -9.83 -5.92
N ILE A 75 -10.31 -9.95 -6.24
CA ILE A 75 -9.41 -8.79 -6.41
C ILE A 75 -9.96 -7.79 -7.43
N ARG A 76 -10.50 -8.28 -8.55
CA ARG A 76 -11.09 -7.46 -9.61
C ARG A 76 -12.40 -6.77 -9.20
N SER A 77 -13.11 -7.28 -8.20
CA SER A 77 -14.39 -6.73 -7.73
C SER A 77 -14.27 -5.88 -6.46
N VAL A 78 -13.07 -5.71 -5.90
CA VAL A 78 -12.87 -4.89 -4.70
C VAL A 78 -13.11 -3.41 -5.02
N THR A 79 -13.95 -2.79 -4.19
CA THR A 79 -14.16 -1.34 -4.15
C THR A 79 -14.10 -0.89 -2.69
N PHE A 80 -13.25 0.09 -2.40
CA PHE A 80 -13.13 0.70 -1.07
C PHE A 80 -12.59 2.12 -1.22
N ASN A 81 -12.93 2.98 -0.26
CA ASN A 81 -12.43 4.34 -0.23
C ASN A 81 -11.06 4.35 0.45
N GLY A 82 -10.00 4.60 -0.32
CA GLY A 82 -8.68 4.87 0.24
C GLY A 82 -8.69 6.15 1.07
N LYS A 83 -7.81 6.26 2.08
CA LYS A 83 -7.78 7.41 3.00
C LYS A 83 -7.53 8.77 2.32
N PHE A 84 -7.02 8.78 1.08
CA PHE A 84 -6.83 9.98 0.26
C PHE A 84 -7.96 10.23 -0.76
N SER A 85 -9.01 9.40 -0.79
CA SER A 85 -10.21 9.63 -1.61
C SER A 85 -11.10 10.75 -1.07
N ASN A 86 -10.89 11.19 0.17
CA ASN A 86 -11.72 12.19 0.84
C ASN A 86 -10.90 13.48 1.07
N ASN A 87 -10.94 14.38 0.09
CA ASN A 87 -10.73 15.83 0.22
C ASN A 87 -9.48 16.33 0.99
N VAL A 88 -8.30 15.75 0.75
CA VAL A 88 -7.05 16.50 0.99
C VAL A 88 -6.21 16.41 -0.27
N MET A 89 -6.27 17.46 -1.07
CA MET A 89 -5.39 17.66 -2.22
C MET A 89 -3.96 17.75 -1.67
N ASN A 90 -3.14 16.72 -1.90
CA ASN A 90 -1.70 16.84 -1.74
C ASN A 90 -1.17 17.60 -2.96
N PRO A 91 -0.57 18.79 -2.81
CA PRO A 91 -0.06 19.60 -3.93
C PRO A 91 1.06 18.92 -4.73
N TYR A 92 1.63 17.81 -4.23
CA TYR A 92 2.66 17.05 -4.93
C TYR A 92 2.13 15.96 -5.87
N PHE A 93 0.82 15.68 -5.88
CA PHE A 93 0.26 14.63 -6.72
C PHE A 93 -1.05 15.08 -7.39
N PRO A 94 -0.99 15.66 -8.60
CA PRO A 94 -2.19 15.90 -9.40
C PRO A 94 -2.70 14.53 -9.87
N GLN A 95 -3.87 14.12 -9.38
CA GLN A 95 -4.47 12.85 -9.77
C GLN A 95 -4.74 12.82 -11.28
N PRO A 96 -4.40 11.72 -11.98
CA PRO A 96 -5.24 11.25 -13.05
C PRO A 96 -6.45 10.53 -12.43
N ASP A 97 -7.61 11.16 -12.62
CA ASP A 97 -8.89 10.54 -12.98
C ASP A 97 -9.13 9.06 -12.60
N GLU A 98 -10.08 8.86 -11.67
CA GLU A 98 -10.90 7.65 -11.52
C GLU A 98 -10.18 6.30 -11.66
N VAL A 99 -9.09 6.12 -10.93
CA VAL A 99 -8.40 4.84 -10.94
C VAL A 99 -9.08 3.93 -9.92
N SER A 100 -10.05 3.14 -10.38
CA SER A 100 -10.37 1.84 -9.77
C SER A 100 -9.04 1.15 -9.45
N LEU A 101 -8.63 1.19 -8.18
CA LEU A 101 -7.30 0.74 -7.77
C LEU A 101 -7.11 -0.75 -8.07
N ALA A 102 -8.20 -1.51 -8.17
CA ALA A 102 -8.25 -2.86 -8.72
C ALA A 102 -7.69 -2.96 -10.15
N LYS A 103 -7.94 -1.98 -11.04
CA LYS A 103 -7.34 -1.94 -12.39
C LYS A 103 -5.84 -1.66 -12.34
N THR A 104 -5.38 -0.78 -11.45
CA THR A 104 -3.95 -0.51 -11.26
C THR A 104 -3.23 -1.68 -10.60
N LEU A 105 -3.84 -2.32 -9.59
CA LEU A 105 -3.36 -3.55 -8.99
C LEU A 105 -3.33 -4.70 -9.99
N VAL A 106 -4.36 -4.87 -10.82
CA VAL A 106 -4.33 -5.88 -11.90
C VAL A 106 -3.27 -5.54 -12.95
N LYS A 107 -3.00 -4.25 -13.23
CA LYS A 107 -1.88 -3.83 -14.10
C LYS A 107 -0.51 -4.07 -13.46
N TYR A 108 -0.38 -3.90 -12.14
CA TYR A 108 0.85 -4.08 -11.38
C TYR A 108 1.14 -5.56 -11.07
N LEU A 109 0.10 -6.34 -10.79
CA LEU A 109 0.12 -7.79 -10.58
C LEU A 109 0.01 -8.58 -11.91
N GLY A 110 -0.27 -7.90 -13.03
CA GLY A 110 -0.66 -8.54 -14.31
C GLY A 110 -0.01 -7.90 -15.53
N ARG A 111 1.31 -7.70 -15.47
CA ARG A 111 2.22 -7.79 -16.63
C ARG A 111 3.43 -8.60 -16.15
N ASN A 112 3.70 -9.82 -16.60
CA ASN A 112 3.32 -10.52 -17.83
C ASN A 112 2.72 -11.90 -17.51
N VAL A 113 2.15 -12.53 -18.52
CA VAL A 113 2.01 -14.00 -18.59
C VAL A 113 3.29 -14.68 -18.12
#